data_AF-A0A7C4C6R1-F1
#
_entry.id   AF-A0A7C4C6R1-F1
#
_cell.length_a   1.000
_cell.length_b   1.000
_cell.length_c   1.000
_cell.angle_alpha   90.00
_cell.angle_beta   90.00
_cell.angle_gamma   90.00
#
_symmetry.space_group_name_H-M   'P 1'
#
loop_
_entity.id
_entity.type
_entity.pdbx_description
1 polymer ?
#
loop_
_entity_poly.entity_id
_entity_poly.type
_entity_poly.pdbx_seq_one_letter_code
_entity_poly.pdbx_strand_id
1 'polypeptide(L)'
;MKNTLILKVDPENLEMDKITIAANVIRNGGLVAFPTETVYGLGVDALNAEAVKRMYMVKMRPLDNPTIVHVSRISDVYRLSVEVP
;
A
#
# COMPACT_ATOMS: atom_id res chain seq x y z
N MET A 1 -0.08 -19.75 -11.56
CA MET A 1 0.79 -19.39 -10.43
C MET A 1 0.83 -17.87 -10.37
N LYS A 2 0.54 -17.25 -9.21
CA LYS A 2 0.74 -15.80 -9.06
C LYS A 2 2.23 -15.58 -8.81
N ASN A 3 2.93 -14.92 -9.72
CA ASN A 3 4.33 -14.56 -9.53
C ASN A 3 4.42 -13.43 -8.51
N THR A 4 5.05 -13.69 -7.36
CA THR A 4 5.41 -12.66 -6.40
C THR A 4 6.86 -12.25 -6.63
N LEU A 5 7.09 -10.98 -6.95
CA LEU A 5 8.43 -10.40 -7.02
C LEU A 5 8.91 -10.07 -5.60
N ILE A 6 10.05 -10.62 -5.20
CA ILE A 6 10.68 -10.33 -3.90
C ILE A 6 11.82 -9.35 -4.14
N LEU A 7 11.70 -8.14 -3.56
CA LEU A 7 12.73 -7.11 -3.61
C LEU A 7 13.34 -6.97 -2.22
N LYS A 8 14.63 -7.31 -2.08
CA LYS A 8 15.39 -7.01 -0.87
C LYS A 8 15.81 -5.54 -0.92
N VAL A 9 15.36 -4.75 0.05
CA VAL A 9 15.69 -3.32 0.20
C VAL A 9 16.43 -3.15 1.52
N ASP A 10 17.51 -2.36 1.51
CA ASP A 10 18.20 -1.97 2.73
C ASP A 10 17.49 -0.74 3.36
N PRO A 11 16.95 -0.85 4.59
CA PRO A 11 16.27 0.27 5.23
C PRO A 11 17.21 1.44 5.58
N GLU A 12 18.51 1.20 5.76
CA GLU A 12 19.50 2.25 6.05
C GLU A 12 20.03 2.89 4.75
N ASN A 13 19.85 2.23 3.62
CA ASN A 13 20.31 2.69 2.31
C ASN A 13 19.28 2.38 1.21
N LEU A 14 18.27 3.24 1.10
CA LEU A 14 17.13 3.03 0.21
C LEU A 14 17.53 3.04 -1.27
N GLU A 15 17.48 1.87 -1.92
CA GLU A 15 17.72 1.77 -3.35
C GLU A 15 16.46 2.19 -4.15
N MET A 16 16.47 3.44 -4.63
CA MET A 16 15.29 4.08 -5.20
C MET A 16 14.70 3.36 -6.42
N ASP A 17 15.52 2.64 -7.20
CA ASP A 17 15.05 1.82 -8.32
C ASP A 17 14.11 0.71 -7.85
N LYS A 18 14.43 0.05 -6.72
CA LYS A 18 13.59 -1.01 -6.14
C LYS A 18 12.28 -0.43 -5.59
N ILE A 19 12.36 0.70 -4.92
CA ILE A 19 11.17 1.43 -4.44
C ILE A 19 10.28 1.84 -5.61
N THR A 20 10.87 2.31 -6.71
CA THR A 20 10.16 2.71 -7.93
C THR A 20 9.42 1.54 -8.57
N ILE A 21 10.03 0.35 -8.59
CA ILE A 21 9.37 -0.88 -9.05
C ILE A 21 8.12 -1.16 -8.22
N ALA A 22 8.23 -1.16 -6.88
CA ALA A 22 7.09 -1.38 -5.99
C ALA A 22 6.00 -0.30 -6.16
N ALA A 23 6.39 0.97 -6.27
CA ALA A 23 5.46 2.08 -6.51
C ALA A 23 4.72 1.93 -7.84
N ASN A 24 5.38 1.43 -8.89
CA ASN A 24 4.74 1.13 -10.18
C ASN A 24 3.73 -0.03 -10.07
N VAL A 25 4.01 -1.04 -9.25
CA VAL A 25 3.05 -2.11 -8.97
C VAL A 25 1.78 -1.52 -8.37
N ILE A 26 1.89 -0.66 -7.35
CA ILE A 26 0.73 0.01 -6.73
C ILE A 26 -0.04 0.87 -7.74
N ARG A 27 0.67 1.71 -8.52
CA ARG A 27 0.05 2.58 -9.55
C ARG A 27 -0.72 1.80 -10.62
N ASN A 28 -0.30 0.57 -10.92
CA ASN A 28 -0.99 -0.33 -11.84
C ASN A 28 -2.07 -1.19 -11.17
N GLY A 29 -2.47 -0.87 -9.93
CA GLY A 29 -3.48 -1.59 -9.17
C GLY A 29 -3.00 -2.91 -8.54
N GLY A 30 -1.70 -3.17 -8.55
CA GLY A 30 -1.09 -4.32 -7.90
C GLY A 30 -1.03 -4.18 -6.37
N LEU A 31 -0.61 -5.26 -5.71
CA LEU A 31 -0.46 -5.33 -4.26
C LEU A 31 1.04 -5.35 -3.92
N VAL A 32 1.42 -4.64 -2.86
CA VAL A 32 2.80 -4.62 -2.35
C VAL A 32 2.78 -4.89 -0.85
N ALA A 33 3.51 -5.90 -0.40
CA ALA A 33 3.83 -6.07 1.00
C ALA A 33 5.10 -5.28 1.32
N PHE A 34 5.08 -4.44 2.36
CA PHE A 34 6.21 -3.58 2.72
C PHE A 34 6.38 -3.46 4.25
N PRO A 35 7.62 -3.29 4.75
CA PRO A 35 7.87 -3.10 6.17
C PRO A 35 7.44 -1.71 6.66
N THR A 36 7.03 -1.60 7.92
CA THR A 36 6.86 -0.34 8.67
C THR A 36 7.58 -0.47 10.01
N GLU A 37 7.52 0.55 10.88
CA GLU A 37 8.12 0.47 12.22
C GLU A 37 7.40 -0.53 13.13
N THR A 38 6.11 -0.79 12.89
CA THR A 38 5.29 -1.70 13.69
C THR A 38 5.19 -3.10 13.10
N VAL A 39 4.64 -3.22 11.89
CA VAL A 39 4.36 -4.51 11.24
C VAL A 39 4.47 -4.41 9.72
N TYR A 40 4.47 -5.56 9.03
CA TYR A 40 4.33 -5.55 7.58
C TYR A 40 2.92 -5.12 7.16
N GLY A 41 2.86 -4.12 6.28
CA GLY A 41 1.65 -3.71 5.58
C GLY A 41 1.46 -4.49 4.29
N LEU A 42 0.20 -4.66 3.86
CA LEU A 42 -0.14 -5.03 2.47
C LEU A 42 -0.87 -3.84 1.87
N GLY A 43 -0.18 -3.09 1.01
CA GLY A 43 -0.67 -1.86 0.40
C GLY A 43 -1.16 -2.05 -1.02
N VAL A 44 -2.08 -1.16 -1.39
CA VAL A 44 -2.64 -0.95 -2.73
C VAL A 44 -2.89 0.54 -2.92
N ASP A 45 -3.25 0.97 -4.13
CA ASP A 45 -3.76 2.32 -4.34
C ASP A 45 -5.14 2.46 -3.66
N ALA A 46 -5.20 3.31 -2.64
CA ALA A 46 -6.39 3.54 -1.83
C ALA A 46 -7.55 4.15 -2.62
N LEU A 47 -7.28 4.83 -3.74
CA LEU A 47 -8.29 5.43 -4.60
C LEU A 47 -8.75 4.47 -5.72
N ASN A 48 -8.13 3.29 -5.82
CA ASN A 48 -8.51 2.26 -6.78
C ASN A 48 -9.38 1.19 -6.09
N ALA A 49 -10.70 1.33 -6.21
CA ALA A 49 -11.68 0.45 -5.56
C ALA A 49 -11.46 -1.05 -5.87
N GLU A 50 -11.03 -1.37 -7.09
CA GLU A 50 -10.79 -2.75 -7.51
C GLU A 50 -9.50 -3.31 -6.89
N ALA A 51 -8.46 -2.50 -6.73
CA ALA A 51 -7.25 -2.88 -6.00
C ALA A 51 -7.55 -3.09 -4.49
N VAL A 52 -8.34 -2.21 -3.89
CA VAL A 52 -8.81 -2.34 -2.50
C VAL A 52 -9.58 -3.64 -2.30
N LYS A 53 -10.56 -3.94 -3.18
CA LYS A 53 -11.31 -5.19 -3.12
C LYS A 53 -10.39 -6.42 -3.20
N ARG A 54 -9.38 -6.40 -4.06
CA ARG A 54 -8.36 -7.47 -4.14
C ARG A 54 -7.56 -7.63 -2.84
N MET A 55 -7.17 -6.54 -2.20
CA MET A 55 -6.48 -6.59 -0.91
C MET A 55 -7.34 -7.29 0.16
N TYR A 56 -8.63 -6.96 0.27
CA TYR A 56 -9.54 -7.63 1.20
C TYR A 56 -9.64 -9.14 0.92
N MET A 57 -9.80 -9.52 -0.36
CA MET A 57 -9.85 -10.93 -0.77
C MET A 57 -8.57 -11.69 -0.40
N VAL A 58 -7.39 -11.12 -0.67
CA VAL A 58 -6.09 -11.75 -0.37
C VAL A 58 -5.86 -11.88 1.13
N LYS A 59 -6.28 -10.90 1.94
CA LYS A 59 -6.17 -10.96 3.41
C LYS A 59 -7.24 -11.81 4.06
N MET A 60 -8.21 -12.31 3.30
CA MET A 60 -9.43 -12.95 3.83
C MET A 60 -10.09 -12.08 4.91
N ARG A 61 -10.09 -10.76 4.70
CA ARG A 61 -10.61 -9.77 5.66
C ARG A 61 -12.08 -9.48 5.32
N PRO A 62 -12.99 -9.47 6.32
CA PRO A 62 -14.35 -8.95 6.14
C PRO A 62 -14.36 -7.52 5.60
N LEU A 63 -15.26 -7.20 4.67
CA LEU A 63 -15.33 -5.89 4.00
C LEU A 63 -15.80 -4.75 4.92
N ASP A 64 -16.45 -5.10 6.03
CA ASP A 64 -16.93 -4.18 7.06
C ASP A 64 -15.85 -3.77 8.07
N ASN A 65 -14.65 -4.38 8.00
CA ASN A 65 -13.55 -4.05 8.89
C ASN A 65 -12.62 -2.99 8.26
N PRO A 66 -12.69 -1.71 8.67
CA PRO A 66 -12.00 -0.62 8.00
C PRO A 66 -10.47 -0.81 7.97
N THR A 67 -9.83 -0.18 7.00
CA THR A 67 -8.38 -0.23 6.80
C THR A 67 -7.78 1.16 6.83
N ILE A 68 -6.50 1.25 7.19
CA ILE A 68 -5.77 2.52 7.30
C ILE A 68 -5.29 2.97 5.92
N VAL A 69 -5.47 4.25 5.59
CA VAL A 69 -4.81 4.89 4.44
C VAL A 69 -3.51 5.54 4.93
N HIS A 70 -2.39 5.17 4.30
CA HIS A 70 -1.09 5.79 4.59
C HIS A 70 -0.90 7.00 3.67
N VAL A 71 -0.46 8.11 4.24
CA VAL A 71 -0.12 9.34 3.51
C VAL A 71 1.33 9.72 3.73
N SER A 72 1.94 10.35 2.73
CA SER A 72 3.36 10.75 2.78
C SER A 72 3.55 12.13 3.42
N ARG A 73 2.54 12.98 3.32
CA ARG A 73 2.51 14.35 3.85
C ARG A 73 1.21 14.58 4.59
N ILE A 74 1.25 15.39 5.65
CA ILE A 74 0.05 15.80 6.40
C ILE A 74 -0.99 16.40 5.45
N SER A 75 -0.56 17.23 4.48
CA SER A 75 -1.45 17.87 3.51
C SER A 75 -2.26 16.89 2.64
N ASP A 76 -1.79 15.65 2.46
CA ASP A 76 -2.50 14.65 1.64
C ASP A 76 -3.84 14.24 2.27
N VAL A 77 -3.99 14.40 3.60
CA VAL A 77 -5.23 14.05 4.32
C VAL A 77 -6.43 14.86 3.83
N TYR A 78 -6.23 16.12 3.43
CA TYR A 78 -7.29 17.00 2.93
C TYR A 78 -7.84 16.57 1.56
N ARG A 79 -7.15 15.65 0.88
CA ARG A 79 -7.65 15.03 -0.37
C ARG A 79 -8.52 13.79 -0.10
N LEU A 80 -8.49 13.28 1.13
CA LEU A 80 -9.05 11.98 1.50
C LEU A 80 -10.15 12.09 2.57
N SER A 81 -10.15 13.16 3.37
CA SER A 81 -11.17 13.43 4.38
C SER A 81 -11.83 14.78 4.14
N VAL A 82 -13.15 14.84 4.38
CA VAL A 82 -13.93 16.08 4.31
C VAL A 82 -13.66 16.98 5.51
N GLU A 83 -13.37 16.39 6.67
CA GLU A 83 -13.11 17.09 7.92
C GLU A 83 -11.85 16.50 8.59
N VAL A 84 -10.99 17.36 9.11
CA VAL A 84 -9.75 17.00 9.80
C VAL A 84 -9.75 17.76 11.12
N PRO A 85 -9.97 17.08 12.26
CA PRO A 85 -10.02 17.70 13.59
C PRO A 85 -8.73 18.40 14.03
#